data_AF-A0A7S1N4M3-F1
#
_entry.id   AF-A0A7S1N4M3-F1
#
_cell.length_a   1.000
_cell.length_b   1.000
_cell.length_c   1.000
_cell.angle_alpha   90.00
_cell.angle_beta   90.00
_cell.angle_gamma   90.00
#
_symmetry.space_group_name_H-M   'P 1'
#
loop_
_entity.id
_entity.type
_entity.pdbx_description
1 polymer ?
#
loop_
_entity_poly.entity_id
_entity_poly.type
_entity_poly.pdbx_seq_one_letter_code
_entity_poly.pdbx_strand_id
1 'polypeptide(L)'
;MPFKSNQEVSRILHSSRPIYWKKHPNGPSGPWFVSVPYWKFIFVSCIVMVCVWGLGTRTVGPLVRGYTLHLQPCSAMLSHLAQARPLFWSSTFRTITLNRQHTVAKATNLGTTTGEASLSLKAKLDFLYKKYATPAFIDTDPIQFPHRYNDKADIEIIGFLSAILAFGGRKGFIPKLEMLTKQIESSGVSPLEFILAYDDTMRPQFRSFKYRFFTSDNLHDYFIFLKFIYTQHNGLHGVVLDAYMRTGDLRDSIQSLRTRFLESTPTSHKSINFIGNPKSSACKKVNMFLRWMVRKDAVDFGLWTEIPTSKLYLPLDVHSFQNSQALGLTTKRTCTFLATMEITKKLAALDPVDPVKYDFALYGLGAIG
;
A
#
# COMPACT_ATOMS: atom_id res chain seq x y z
N MET A 1 -14.74 -44.00 -33.07
CA MET A 1 -14.90 -43.43 -34.43
C MET A 1 -16.00 -42.37 -34.39
N PRO A 2 -15.89 -41.23 -35.10
CA PRO A 2 -14.70 -40.42 -35.36
C PRO A 2 -14.90 -38.92 -35.06
N PHE A 3 -13.76 -38.22 -35.07
CA PHE A 3 -13.58 -36.78 -35.28
C PHE A 3 -14.26 -36.24 -36.55
N LYS A 4 -14.73 -34.99 -36.50
CA LYS A 4 -14.78 -33.99 -37.60
C LYS A 4 -14.59 -32.61 -36.94
N SER A 5 -13.47 -31.88 -37.07
CA SER A 5 -12.87 -31.14 -38.19
C SER A 5 -13.69 -29.95 -38.73
N ASN A 6 -13.18 -28.76 -38.39
CA ASN A 6 -13.12 -27.48 -39.14
C ASN A 6 -14.18 -27.12 -40.19
N GLN A 7 -14.85 -25.98 -39.98
CA GLN A 7 -14.87 -24.77 -40.85
C GLN A 7 -16.18 -23.99 -40.61
N GLU A 8 -16.09 -22.74 -40.12
CA GLU A 8 -16.77 -21.55 -40.68
C GLU A 8 -16.61 -20.35 -39.75
N VAL A 9 -15.44 -19.71 -39.85
CA VAL A 9 -15.31 -18.28 -39.60
C VAL A 9 -15.43 -17.60 -40.97
N SER A 10 -16.55 -16.91 -41.22
CA SER A 10 -16.64 -15.62 -41.94
C SER A 10 -18.04 -15.40 -42.55
N ARG A 11 -18.51 -14.14 -42.47
CA ARG A 11 -19.83 -13.60 -42.88
C ARG A 11 -20.89 -13.82 -41.78
N ILE A 12 -21.48 -12.80 -41.16
CA ILE A 12 -22.16 -11.64 -41.75
C ILE A 12 -22.02 -10.44 -40.78
N LEU A 13 -21.32 -9.40 -41.23
CA LEU A 13 -21.50 -8.02 -40.78
C LEU A 13 -22.75 -7.45 -41.47
N HIS A 14 -23.43 -6.51 -40.80
CA HIS A 14 -24.57 -5.67 -41.22
C HIS A 14 -25.96 -6.12 -40.73
N SER A 15 -26.37 -5.59 -39.57
CA SER A 15 -27.70 -4.96 -39.44
C SER A 15 -27.74 -4.01 -38.25
N SER A 16 -27.33 -2.77 -38.50
CA SER A 16 -27.63 -1.62 -37.65
C SER A 16 -29.14 -1.35 -37.73
N ARG A 17 -29.89 -1.57 -36.63
CA ARG A 17 -31.28 -1.11 -36.53
C ARG A 17 -31.32 0.26 -35.83
N PRO A 18 -31.92 1.30 -36.43
CA PRO A 18 -32.07 2.60 -35.79
C PRO A 18 -33.25 2.58 -34.80
N ILE A 19 -33.04 3.19 -33.64
CA ILE A 19 -34.08 3.45 -32.63
C ILE A 19 -34.80 4.76 -33.00
N TYR A 20 -36.09 4.68 -33.29
CA TYR A 20 -36.96 5.83 -33.53
C TYR A 20 -37.47 6.39 -32.20
N TRP A 21 -37.32 7.71 -31.99
CA TRP A 21 -38.04 8.44 -30.94
C TRP A 21 -39.22 9.19 -31.57
N LYS A 22 -40.44 8.89 -31.12
CA LYS A 22 -41.67 9.63 -31.47
C LYS A 22 -41.67 11.00 -30.80
N LYS A 23 -41.97 12.03 -31.58
CA LYS A 23 -42.14 13.44 -31.16
C LYS A 23 -43.62 13.66 -30.80
N HIS A 24 -43.93 14.11 -29.60
CA HIS A 24 -45.25 14.72 -29.29
C HIS A 24 -45.16 16.25 -29.43
N PRO A 25 -46.17 16.91 -30.03
CA PRO A 25 -46.15 18.35 -30.29
C PRO A 25 -46.76 19.17 -29.14
N ASN A 26 -46.35 20.45 -29.07
CA ASN A 26 -46.92 21.58 -28.29
C ASN A 26 -46.17 21.98 -27.00
N GLY A 27 -45.48 23.14 -27.04
CA GLY A 27 -45.08 23.90 -25.85
C GLY A 27 -43.78 24.71 -26.02
N PRO A 28 -43.67 25.96 -25.54
CA PRO A 28 -43.02 27.06 -26.26
C PRO A 28 -41.51 27.25 -26.02
N SER A 29 -40.89 27.94 -26.98
CA SER A 29 -39.50 28.43 -27.01
C SER A 29 -39.22 29.53 -25.98
N GLY A 30 -38.21 29.34 -25.15
CA GLY A 30 -37.64 30.35 -24.25
C GLY A 30 -36.27 29.92 -23.70
N PRO A 31 -35.34 30.86 -23.42
CA PRO A 31 -33.93 30.56 -23.16
C PRO A 31 -33.70 30.05 -21.73
N TRP A 32 -33.03 28.91 -21.61
CA TRP A 32 -32.63 28.35 -20.31
C TRP A 32 -31.33 28.99 -19.83
N PHE A 33 -31.45 29.90 -18.88
CA PHE A 33 -30.42 30.16 -17.88
C PHE A 33 -30.41 28.99 -16.90
N VAL A 34 -29.26 28.32 -16.74
CA VAL A 34 -29.03 27.40 -15.62
C VAL A 34 -27.85 27.92 -14.81
N SER A 35 -28.18 28.38 -13.61
CA SER A 35 -27.29 28.67 -12.50
C SER A 35 -26.67 27.37 -11.96
N VAL A 36 -25.35 27.32 -11.82
CA VAL A 36 -24.63 26.30 -11.05
C VAL A 36 -23.82 27.02 -9.95
N PRO A 37 -23.89 26.60 -8.68
CA PRO A 37 -23.16 27.26 -7.62
C PRO A 37 -21.70 26.82 -7.56
N TYR A 38 -20.89 27.77 -7.11
CA TYR A 38 -19.48 27.77 -6.76
C TYR A 38 -18.94 26.46 -6.17
N TRP A 39 -17.69 26.10 -6.50
CA TRP A 39 -16.55 25.87 -5.59
C TRP A 39 -15.35 25.35 -6.41
N LYS A 40 -14.33 26.19 -6.62
CA LYS A 40 -12.87 25.89 -6.46
C LYS A 40 -11.99 26.93 -7.17
N PHE A 41 -11.20 27.63 -6.37
CA PHE A 41 -9.99 28.32 -6.80
C PHE A 41 -8.82 27.32 -6.90
N ILE A 42 -8.07 27.41 -8.02
CA ILE A 42 -6.59 27.41 -8.15
C ILE A 42 -5.81 26.09 -7.80
N PHE A 43 -4.80 25.58 -8.51
CA PHE A 43 -3.77 26.10 -9.45
C PHE A 43 -3.39 24.94 -10.43
N VAL A 44 -3.42 25.16 -11.74
CA VAL A 44 -2.55 24.47 -12.72
C VAL A 44 -2.23 25.49 -13.82
N SER A 45 -0.96 25.85 -13.98
CA SER A 45 -0.48 26.63 -15.12
C SER A 45 0.24 25.72 -16.11
N CYS A 46 -0.30 25.73 -17.33
CA CYS A 46 0.31 25.80 -18.68
C CYS A 46 1.64 25.06 -18.95
N ILE A 47 1.88 24.47 -20.12
CA ILE A 47 1.91 25.11 -21.46
C ILE A 47 1.76 24.04 -22.57
N VAL A 48 1.08 24.43 -23.66
CA VAL A 48 0.98 23.73 -24.97
C VAL A 48 1.71 24.57 -26.04
N MET A 49 2.41 23.90 -26.97
CA MET A 49 2.58 24.19 -28.43
C MET A 49 3.78 23.33 -28.91
N VAL A 50 3.73 22.32 -29.80
CA VAL A 50 3.18 22.07 -31.16
C VAL A 50 4.01 22.69 -32.31
N CYS A 51 4.20 21.87 -33.36
CA CYS A 51 4.82 22.00 -34.71
C CYS A 51 6.26 21.46 -34.81
N VAL A 52 6.61 20.32 -35.45
CA VAL A 52 6.34 19.63 -36.75
C VAL A 52 7.30 20.04 -37.88
N TRP A 53 7.72 19.02 -38.67
CA TRP A 53 8.68 18.92 -39.81
C TRP A 53 10.11 18.49 -39.41
N GLY A 54 10.77 17.52 -40.03
CA GLY A 54 10.50 16.70 -41.21
C GLY A 54 11.83 16.34 -41.92
N LEU A 55 12.04 15.06 -42.21
CA LEU A 55 12.98 14.46 -43.20
C LEU A 55 14.51 14.56 -43.00
N GLY A 56 15.18 13.40 -43.19
CA GLY A 56 16.33 13.33 -44.09
C GLY A 56 17.72 12.93 -43.55
N THR A 57 18.08 11.67 -43.78
CA THR A 57 19.39 11.15 -44.24
C THR A 57 20.68 11.22 -43.39
N ARG A 58 21.17 10.00 -43.08
CA ARG A 58 22.54 9.41 -43.21
C ARG A 58 23.80 10.18 -42.74
N THR A 59 24.57 9.48 -41.87
CA THR A 59 26.06 9.36 -41.72
C THR A 59 26.89 10.64 -41.80
N VAL A 60 27.77 11.00 -40.84
CA VAL A 60 29.16 10.51 -40.62
C VAL A 60 29.61 11.00 -39.21
N GLY A 61 30.46 10.26 -38.48
CA GLY A 61 31.22 10.80 -37.32
C GLY A 61 32.50 11.56 -37.74
N PRO A 62 33.49 11.82 -36.87
CA PRO A 62 33.50 12.06 -35.42
C PRO A 62 34.20 13.42 -35.07
N LEU A 63 34.48 13.64 -33.78
CA LEU A 63 35.44 14.58 -33.13
C LEU A 63 34.96 15.94 -32.56
N VAL A 64 34.98 15.98 -31.21
CA VAL A 64 35.74 16.89 -30.33
C VAL A 64 35.49 18.41 -30.43
N ARG A 65 34.79 18.97 -29.42
CA ARG A 65 35.29 19.95 -28.42
C ARG A 65 34.15 20.47 -27.55
N GLY A 66 34.42 20.60 -26.25
CA GLY A 66 33.49 21.16 -25.27
C GLY A 66 33.39 22.69 -25.38
N TYR A 67 32.21 23.21 -25.03
CA TYR A 67 32.00 24.63 -24.77
C TYR A 67 31.11 24.80 -23.53
N THR A 68 31.62 25.61 -22.61
CA THR A 68 30.93 26.18 -21.45
C THR A 68 30.14 27.40 -21.93
N LEU A 69 28.84 27.48 -21.66
CA LEU A 69 28.01 28.64 -22.00
C LEU A 69 27.87 29.59 -20.79
N HIS A 70 28.37 30.80 -20.95
CA HIS A 70 28.04 31.97 -20.13
C HIS A 70 26.91 32.76 -20.82
N LEU A 71 25.88 33.18 -20.09
CA LEU A 71 24.89 34.13 -20.57
C LEU A 71 24.75 35.28 -19.57
N GLN A 72 25.02 36.49 -20.04
CA GLN A 72 24.62 37.76 -19.42
C GLN A 72 23.31 38.27 -20.05
N PRO A 73 22.49 39.04 -19.32
CA PRO A 73 21.25 39.63 -19.85
C PRO A 73 21.51 41.02 -20.44
N CYS A 74 20.82 41.35 -21.54
CA CYS A 74 20.78 42.71 -22.05
C CYS A 74 19.33 43.15 -22.31
N SER A 75 19.08 44.40 -21.94
CA SER A 75 17.85 45.17 -21.92
C SER A 75 17.38 45.66 -23.31
N ALA A 76 16.06 45.73 -23.53
CA ALA A 76 15.30 46.92 -23.99
C ALA A 76 14.01 46.54 -24.74
N MET A 77 12.85 47.05 -24.28
CA MET A 77 11.94 47.89 -25.09
C MET A 77 10.79 48.46 -24.22
N LEU A 78 10.82 49.79 -24.07
CA LEU A 78 9.72 50.71 -23.73
C LEU A 78 8.74 50.78 -24.93
N SER A 79 7.48 51.21 -24.90
CA SER A 79 6.77 52.27 -24.15
C SER A 79 5.24 52.23 -24.41
N HIS A 80 4.50 53.03 -23.62
CA HIS A 80 3.08 53.45 -23.68
C HIS A 80 2.15 52.72 -22.69
N LEU A 81 1.39 53.36 -21.79
CA LEU A 81 1.08 54.78 -21.54
C LEU A 81 0.72 54.94 -20.05
N ALA A 82 1.12 56.08 -19.49
CA ALA A 82 0.73 56.55 -18.17
C ALA A 82 -0.75 56.99 -18.14
N GLN A 83 -1.45 56.76 -17.03
CA GLN A 83 -2.40 57.72 -16.44
C GLN A 83 -2.92 57.24 -15.06
N ALA A 84 -3.10 58.22 -14.17
CA ALA A 84 -3.74 58.20 -12.84
C ALA A 84 -2.92 57.79 -11.59
N ARG A 85 -2.39 58.84 -10.94
CA ARG A 85 -2.10 59.02 -9.49
C ARG A 85 -3.43 59.28 -8.71
N PRO A 86 -3.45 59.45 -7.36
CA PRO A 86 -2.69 58.82 -6.28
C PRO A 86 -3.50 58.56 -4.96
N LEU A 87 -2.82 57.96 -3.97
CA LEU A 87 -2.83 58.24 -2.52
C LEU A 87 -3.31 57.15 -1.53
N PHE A 88 -2.49 57.06 -0.46
CA PHE A 88 -2.71 56.50 0.88
C PHE A 88 -2.53 54.99 1.10
N TRP A 89 -1.33 54.56 1.54
CA TRP A 89 -0.99 54.39 2.97
C TRP A 89 0.46 53.91 3.19
N SER A 90 0.96 54.21 4.38
CA SER A 90 2.34 54.19 4.86
C SER A 90 2.90 52.83 5.28
N SER A 91 4.22 52.66 5.06
CA SER A 91 5.25 51.97 5.88
C SER A 91 4.85 50.76 6.73
N THR A 92 5.43 49.57 6.57
CA THR A 92 6.80 49.26 7.04
C THR A 92 7.19 47.83 6.62
N PHE A 93 8.36 47.64 6.01
CA PHE A 93 9.05 46.34 5.96
C PHE A 93 10.53 46.57 6.27
N ARG A 94 11.02 45.98 7.36
CA ARG A 94 12.45 45.85 7.66
C ARG A 94 12.97 44.54 7.05
N THR A 95 13.99 44.67 6.21
CA THR A 95 14.79 43.60 5.64
C THR A 95 15.60 42.91 6.74
N ILE A 96 15.49 41.58 6.86
CA ILE A 96 16.40 40.76 7.66
C ILE A 96 17.47 40.19 6.72
N THR A 97 18.71 40.63 6.93
CA THR A 97 19.92 40.08 6.30
C THR A 97 20.43 38.92 7.15
N LEU A 98 20.54 37.73 6.54
CA LEU A 98 21.14 36.53 7.15
C LEU A 98 22.65 36.71 7.30
N ASN A 99 23.13 36.76 8.54
CA ASN A 99 24.55 36.74 8.88
C ASN A 99 24.93 35.34 9.39
N ARG A 100 25.85 34.68 8.68
CA ARG A 100 26.34 33.33 9.00
C ARG A 100 27.68 33.50 9.73
N GLN A 101 27.66 33.45 11.06
CA GLN A 101 28.88 33.44 11.87
C GLN A 101 29.10 32.09 12.53
N HIS A 102 30.35 31.64 12.41
CA HIS A 102 30.95 30.48 13.03
C HIS A 102 30.79 30.50 14.56
N THR A 103 30.49 29.34 15.14
CA THR A 103 30.79 29.05 16.54
C THR A 103 31.43 27.68 16.62
N VAL A 104 32.76 27.67 16.77
CA VAL A 104 33.54 26.50 17.17
C VAL A 104 33.40 26.40 18.69
N ALA A 105 32.63 25.43 19.17
CA ALA A 105 32.55 25.14 20.59
C ALA A 105 33.78 24.32 21.00
N LYS A 106 34.59 24.87 21.91
CA LYS A 106 35.65 24.17 22.64
C LYS A 106 35.04 22.98 23.38
N ALA A 107 35.43 21.76 22.99
CA ALA A 107 35.25 20.58 23.82
C ALA A 107 36.20 20.69 25.02
N THR A 108 35.64 20.93 26.19
CA THR A 108 36.34 20.80 27.47
C THR A 108 36.21 19.35 27.93
N ASN A 109 37.34 18.72 28.21
CA ASN A 109 37.41 17.41 28.84
C ASN A 109 36.74 17.47 30.22
N LEU A 110 35.60 16.81 30.36
CA LEU A 110 35.13 16.32 31.65
C LEU A 110 35.14 14.79 31.60
N GLY A 111 36.13 14.22 32.26
CA GLY A 111 36.07 12.83 32.68
C GLY A 111 34.92 12.66 33.65
N THR A 112 34.04 11.71 33.37
CA THR A 112 33.18 11.08 34.38
C THR A 112 33.28 9.57 34.19
N THR A 113 33.64 8.94 35.29
CA THR A 113 33.80 7.52 35.54
C THR A 113 32.45 6.79 35.57
N THR A 114 32.48 5.53 35.11
CA THR A 114 31.70 4.36 35.57
C THR A 114 30.16 4.36 35.41
N GLY A 115 29.65 3.40 34.63
CA GLY A 115 28.55 2.56 35.16
C GLY A 115 27.38 2.14 34.28
N GLU A 116 27.15 2.67 33.08
CA GLU A 116 26.09 2.13 32.20
C GLU A 116 26.70 1.21 31.15
N ALA A 117 26.68 -0.10 31.41
CA ALA A 117 26.90 -1.07 30.36
C ALA A 117 25.80 -0.87 29.31
N SER A 118 26.14 -0.20 28.20
CA SER A 118 25.20 0.03 27.11
C SER A 118 24.73 -1.34 26.62
N LEU A 119 23.47 -1.70 26.92
CA LEU A 119 22.90 -2.98 26.50
C LEU A 119 23.11 -3.16 24.99
N SER A 120 23.57 -4.35 24.58
CA SER A 120 23.71 -4.69 23.16
C SER A 120 22.35 -4.52 22.47
N LEU A 121 22.37 -4.23 21.16
CA LEU A 121 21.14 -4.06 20.38
C LEU A 121 20.20 -5.27 20.55
N LYS A 122 20.76 -6.49 20.54
CA LYS A 122 20.02 -7.72 20.79
C LYS A 122 19.32 -7.68 22.16
N ALA A 123 20.03 -7.36 23.23
CA ALA A 123 19.46 -7.31 24.57
C ALA A 123 18.31 -6.29 24.69
N LYS A 124 18.44 -5.12 24.04
CA LYS A 124 17.38 -4.11 23.98
C LYS A 124 16.15 -4.63 23.24
N LEU A 125 16.34 -5.23 22.06
CA LEU A 125 15.22 -5.75 21.26
C LEU A 125 14.55 -6.95 21.93
N ASP A 126 15.30 -7.85 22.57
CA ASP A 126 14.75 -8.97 23.34
C ASP A 126 13.91 -8.49 24.54
N PHE A 127 14.37 -7.45 25.25
CA PHE A 127 13.61 -6.84 26.34
C PHE A 127 12.28 -6.27 25.83
N LEU A 128 12.31 -5.50 24.74
CA LEU A 128 11.11 -4.91 24.16
C LEU A 128 10.15 -5.96 23.60
N TYR A 129 10.66 -7.03 23.00
CA TYR A 129 9.85 -8.16 22.58
C TYR A 129 9.10 -8.75 23.78
N LYS A 130 9.79 -9.08 24.88
CA LYS A 130 9.15 -9.62 26.10
C LYS A 130 8.12 -8.65 26.69
N LYS A 131 8.37 -7.35 26.60
CA LYS A 131 7.45 -6.31 27.10
C LYS A 131 6.16 -6.23 26.28
N TYR A 132 6.23 -6.37 24.95
CA TYR A 132 5.11 -6.09 24.06
C TYR A 132 4.42 -7.33 23.49
N ALA A 133 5.11 -8.46 23.34
CA ALA A 133 4.52 -9.72 22.87
C ALA A 133 3.80 -10.43 24.01
N THR A 134 2.71 -9.82 24.48
CA THR A 134 1.87 -10.32 25.57
C THR A 134 0.42 -10.41 25.10
N PRO A 135 -0.46 -11.19 25.78
CA PRO A 135 -1.87 -11.29 25.40
C PRO A 135 -2.58 -9.93 25.30
N ALA A 136 -2.19 -8.95 26.13
CA ALA A 136 -2.74 -7.58 26.06
C ALA A 136 -2.49 -6.87 24.72
N PHE A 137 -1.51 -7.32 23.92
CA PHE A 137 -1.32 -6.82 22.55
C PHE A 137 -2.53 -7.14 21.67
N ILE A 138 -3.14 -8.31 21.87
CA ILE A 138 -4.25 -8.81 21.05
C ILE A 138 -5.40 -7.81 21.09
N ASP A 139 -5.81 -7.36 22.29
CA ASP A 139 -6.99 -6.49 22.52
C ASP A 139 -7.03 -5.22 21.67
N THR A 140 -5.86 -4.71 21.27
CA THR A 140 -5.75 -3.45 20.53
C THR A 140 -5.32 -3.63 19.08
N ASP A 141 -4.90 -4.84 18.69
CA ASP A 141 -4.40 -5.15 17.37
C ASP A 141 -5.48 -5.85 16.52
N PRO A 142 -5.48 -5.70 15.18
CA PRO A 142 -6.38 -6.45 14.30
C PRO A 142 -6.30 -7.97 14.47
N ILE A 143 -5.23 -8.52 15.05
CA ILE A 143 -5.17 -9.95 15.36
C ILE A 143 -6.28 -10.41 16.34
N GLN A 144 -6.93 -9.51 17.08
CA GLN A 144 -8.07 -9.88 17.94
C GLN A 144 -9.24 -10.55 17.21
N PHE A 145 -9.43 -10.24 15.93
CA PHE A 145 -10.54 -10.79 15.16
C PHE A 145 -10.35 -12.27 14.84
N PRO A 146 -9.21 -12.73 14.27
CA PRO A 146 -8.98 -14.15 14.09
C PRO A 146 -8.93 -14.95 15.42
N HIS A 147 -8.55 -14.34 16.54
CA HIS A 147 -8.58 -14.98 17.88
C HIS A 147 -9.99 -15.34 18.38
N ARG A 148 -11.05 -14.92 17.68
CA ARG A 148 -12.44 -15.28 18.01
C ARG A 148 -12.84 -16.66 17.49
N TYR A 149 -12.00 -17.29 16.66
CA TYR A 149 -12.30 -18.55 15.99
C TYR A 149 -11.29 -19.62 16.39
N ASN A 150 -11.73 -20.88 16.35
CA ASN A 150 -10.89 -22.04 16.67
C ASN A 150 -10.51 -22.86 15.42
N ASP A 151 -11.34 -22.82 14.38
CA ASP A 151 -11.06 -23.54 13.14
C ASP A 151 -9.93 -22.85 12.34
N LYS A 152 -9.05 -23.65 11.75
CA LYS A 152 -7.88 -23.16 10.99
C LYS A 152 -8.31 -22.28 9.82
N ALA A 153 -9.29 -22.71 9.02
CA ALA A 153 -9.71 -21.98 7.84
C ALA A 153 -10.40 -20.66 8.20
N ASP A 154 -11.21 -20.66 9.28
CA ASP A 154 -11.83 -19.44 9.79
C ASP A 154 -10.79 -18.42 10.28
N ILE A 155 -9.79 -18.88 11.04
CA ILE A 155 -8.66 -18.06 11.51
C ILE A 155 -7.90 -17.47 10.31
N GLU A 156 -7.62 -18.26 9.29
CA GLU A 156 -6.94 -17.82 8.08
C GLU A 156 -7.74 -16.74 7.32
N ILE A 157 -9.03 -16.99 7.07
CA ILE A 157 -9.91 -16.08 6.33
C ILE A 157 -10.01 -14.74 7.05
N ILE A 158 -10.36 -14.76 8.34
CA ILE A 158 -10.52 -13.54 9.13
C ILE A 158 -9.16 -12.87 9.37
N GLY A 159 -8.11 -13.64 9.57
CA GLY A 159 -6.74 -13.12 9.72
C GLY A 159 -6.27 -12.40 8.46
N PHE A 160 -6.52 -12.95 7.28
CA PHE A 160 -6.14 -12.32 6.02
C PHE A 160 -6.94 -11.03 5.77
N LEU A 161 -8.27 -11.06 5.93
CA LEU A 161 -9.10 -9.86 5.79
C LEU A 161 -8.70 -8.78 6.80
N SER A 162 -8.39 -9.18 8.04
CA SER A 162 -7.89 -8.29 9.09
C SER A 162 -6.58 -7.62 8.69
N ALA A 163 -5.64 -8.38 8.13
CA ALA A 163 -4.38 -7.84 7.66
C ALA A 163 -4.53 -6.90 6.45
N ILE A 164 -5.41 -7.23 5.51
CA ILE A 164 -5.71 -6.42 4.32
C ILE A 164 -6.30 -5.05 4.71
N LEU A 165 -7.18 -5.01 5.71
CA LEU A 165 -7.80 -3.78 6.21
C LEU A 165 -6.94 -2.99 7.20
N ALA A 166 -5.86 -3.57 7.74
CA ALA A 166 -4.97 -2.96 8.73
C ALA A 166 -4.02 -1.90 8.13
N PHE A 167 -4.59 -0.81 7.60
CA PHE A 167 -3.86 0.39 7.15
C PHE A 167 -4.49 1.67 7.68
N GLY A 168 -3.67 2.68 7.96
CA GLY A 168 -4.12 3.85 8.71
C GLY A 168 -4.15 3.59 10.22
N GLY A 169 -4.81 4.46 10.98
CA GLY A 169 -4.88 4.34 12.43
C GLY A 169 -5.88 3.28 12.90
N ARG A 170 -5.56 2.57 13.99
CA ARG A 170 -6.38 1.52 14.62
C ARG A 170 -7.83 1.96 14.87
N LYS A 171 -8.03 3.18 15.41
CA LYS A 171 -9.36 3.79 15.61
C LYS A 171 -10.24 3.84 14.35
N GLY A 172 -9.62 3.79 13.16
CA GLY A 172 -10.34 3.81 11.89
C GLY A 172 -10.72 2.43 11.37
N PHE A 173 -9.79 1.47 11.34
CA PHE A 173 -10.07 0.16 10.71
C PHE A 173 -10.65 -0.88 11.68
N ILE A 174 -10.39 -0.79 12.99
CA ILE A 174 -10.92 -1.74 13.97
C ILE A 174 -12.46 -1.77 13.95
N PRO A 175 -13.18 -0.63 13.98
CA PRO A 175 -14.65 -0.66 13.86
C PRO A 175 -15.15 -1.24 12.54
N LYS A 176 -14.35 -1.15 11.47
CA LYS A 176 -14.72 -1.71 10.15
C LYS A 176 -14.53 -3.22 10.10
N LEU A 177 -13.52 -3.75 10.78
CA LEU A 177 -13.36 -5.18 11.00
C LEU A 177 -14.47 -5.73 11.88
N GLU A 178 -14.80 -5.05 12.97
CA GLU A 178 -15.93 -5.41 13.84
C GLU A 178 -17.27 -5.46 13.09
N MET A 179 -17.52 -4.47 12.23
CA MET A 179 -18.69 -4.46 11.36
C MET A 179 -18.69 -5.63 10.36
N LEU A 180 -17.53 -5.94 9.78
CA LEU A 180 -17.38 -7.04 8.83
C LEU A 180 -17.61 -8.40 9.48
N THR A 181 -16.96 -8.67 10.62
CA THR A 181 -17.10 -9.96 11.32
C THR A 181 -18.52 -10.15 11.83
N LYS A 182 -19.15 -9.13 12.40
CA LYS A 182 -20.56 -9.18 12.80
C LYS A 182 -21.50 -9.47 11.63
N GLN A 183 -21.23 -8.89 10.46
CA GLN A 183 -22.04 -9.14 9.27
C GLN A 183 -21.91 -10.60 8.82
N ILE A 184 -20.69 -11.16 8.84
CA ILE A 184 -20.45 -12.58 8.54
C ILE A 184 -21.17 -13.45 9.59
N GLU A 185 -20.98 -13.18 10.88
CA GLU A 185 -21.59 -13.93 11.99
C GLU A 185 -23.13 -13.90 11.95
N SER A 186 -23.73 -12.78 11.50
CA SER A 186 -25.19 -12.66 11.37
C SER A 186 -25.82 -13.61 10.35
N SER A 187 -25.01 -14.23 9.48
CA SER A 187 -25.48 -15.29 8.58
C SER A 187 -25.74 -16.62 9.28
N GLY A 188 -25.25 -16.80 10.52
CA GLY A 188 -25.43 -18.01 11.32
C GLY A 188 -24.51 -19.17 10.93
N VAL A 189 -23.53 -18.94 10.04
CA VAL A 189 -22.54 -19.94 9.62
C VAL A 189 -21.11 -19.46 9.91
N SER A 190 -20.14 -20.38 9.87
CA SER A 190 -18.72 -20.07 10.04
C SER A 190 -18.19 -19.16 8.90
N PRO A 191 -17.09 -18.41 9.12
CA PRO A 191 -16.42 -17.66 8.04
C PRO A 191 -16.11 -18.49 6.79
N LEU A 192 -15.63 -19.73 6.92
CA LEU A 192 -15.39 -20.61 5.78
C LEU A 192 -16.69 -20.92 5.03
N GLU A 193 -17.73 -21.35 5.74
CA GLU A 193 -19.03 -21.65 5.12
C GLU A 193 -19.62 -20.42 4.42
N PHE A 194 -19.53 -19.24 5.06
CA PHE A 194 -19.93 -17.97 4.47
C PHE A 194 -19.19 -17.72 3.15
N ILE A 195 -17.85 -17.87 3.14
CA ILE A 195 -17.04 -17.68 1.94
C ILE A 195 -17.39 -18.68 0.84
N LEU A 196 -17.60 -19.96 1.17
CA LEU A 196 -17.96 -20.98 0.18
C LEU A 196 -19.36 -20.74 -0.39
N ALA A 197 -20.30 -20.28 0.42
CA ALA A 197 -21.64 -19.92 -0.01
C ALA A 197 -21.72 -18.57 -0.76
N TYR A 198 -20.73 -17.69 -0.59
CA TYR A 198 -20.78 -16.32 -1.12
C TYR A 198 -20.99 -16.25 -2.63
N ASP A 199 -21.92 -15.39 -3.06
CA ASP A 199 -22.18 -15.05 -4.45
C ASP A 199 -22.59 -13.59 -4.65
N ASP A 200 -22.81 -13.19 -5.91
CA ASP A 200 -23.18 -11.83 -6.30
C ASP A 200 -24.49 -11.35 -5.68
N THR A 201 -25.40 -12.26 -5.32
CA THR A 201 -26.70 -11.92 -4.70
C THR A 201 -26.55 -11.40 -3.27
N MET A 202 -25.43 -11.74 -2.61
CA MET A 202 -25.10 -11.28 -1.26
C MET A 202 -24.44 -9.89 -1.25
N ARG A 203 -23.95 -9.41 -2.40
CA ARG A 203 -23.28 -8.10 -2.52
C ARG A 203 -24.08 -6.91 -1.97
N PRO A 204 -25.43 -6.82 -2.12
CA PRO A 204 -26.22 -5.74 -1.54
C PRO A 204 -26.04 -5.55 -0.03
N GLN A 205 -25.78 -6.63 0.71
CA GLN A 205 -25.59 -6.61 2.17
C GLN A 205 -24.37 -5.80 2.59
N PHE A 206 -23.37 -5.67 1.70
CA PHE A 206 -22.12 -4.97 1.96
C PHE A 206 -22.03 -3.61 1.26
N ARG A 207 -23.09 -3.11 0.63
CA ARG A 207 -23.05 -1.86 -0.17
C ARG A 207 -22.55 -0.65 0.61
N SER A 208 -22.84 -0.57 1.91
CA SER A 208 -22.40 0.50 2.79
C SER A 208 -20.96 0.34 3.28
N PHE A 209 -20.30 -0.79 3.01
CA PHE A 209 -18.94 -1.05 3.43
C PHE A 209 -17.98 -0.09 2.70
N LYS A 210 -17.35 0.77 3.48
CA LYS A 210 -16.29 1.66 3.01
C LYS A 210 -15.32 1.97 4.14
N TYR A 211 -14.04 1.82 3.84
CA TYR A 211 -12.94 2.25 4.68
C TYR A 211 -11.88 2.96 3.85
N ARG A 212 -11.84 4.30 3.94
CA ARG A 212 -10.96 5.15 3.12
C ARG A 212 -11.15 4.83 1.62
N PHE A 213 -10.14 4.23 0.99
CA PHE A 213 -10.15 3.84 -0.42
C PHE A 213 -10.52 2.36 -0.64
N PHE A 214 -10.71 1.59 0.43
CA PHE A 214 -11.23 0.23 0.36
C PHE A 214 -12.76 0.28 0.36
N THR A 215 -13.38 -0.15 -0.73
CA THR A 215 -14.82 -0.10 -0.96
C THR A 215 -15.45 -1.48 -0.84
N SER A 216 -16.78 -1.52 -0.90
CA SER A 216 -17.57 -2.75 -0.99
C SER A 216 -17.23 -3.59 -2.22
N ASP A 217 -16.84 -2.95 -3.33
CA ASP A 217 -16.34 -3.66 -4.53
C ASP A 217 -15.03 -4.37 -4.24
N ASN A 218 -14.12 -3.73 -3.51
CA ASN A 218 -12.89 -4.42 -3.09
C ASN A 218 -13.22 -5.60 -2.20
N LEU A 219 -14.12 -5.42 -1.21
CA LEU A 219 -14.53 -6.52 -0.33
C LEU A 219 -15.10 -7.71 -1.12
N HIS A 220 -15.96 -7.42 -2.09
CA HIS A 220 -16.53 -8.42 -2.99
C HIS A 220 -15.42 -9.20 -3.73
N ASP A 221 -14.44 -8.51 -4.32
CA ASP A 221 -13.32 -9.18 -4.99
C ASP A 221 -12.53 -10.09 -4.05
N TYR A 222 -12.31 -9.68 -2.80
CA TYR A 222 -11.65 -10.52 -1.80
C TYR A 222 -12.47 -11.76 -1.43
N PHE A 223 -13.81 -11.65 -1.35
CA PHE A 223 -14.65 -12.82 -1.12
C PHE A 223 -14.64 -13.80 -2.29
N ILE A 224 -14.70 -13.31 -3.53
CA ILE A 224 -14.57 -14.15 -4.72
C ILE A 224 -13.19 -14.82 -4.77
N PHE A 225 -12.12 -14.07 -4.47
CA PHE A 225 -10.77 -14.62 -4.38
C PHE A 225 -10.65 -15.71 -3.33
N LEU A 226 -11.16 -15.48 -2.12
CA LEU A 226 -11.13 -16.46 -1.03
C LEU A 226 -11.91 -17.71 -1.43
N LYS A 227 -13.15 -17.56 -1.94
CA LYS A 227 -13.94 -18.68 -2.44
C LYS A 227 -13.19 -19.50 -3.48
N PHE A 228 -12.53 -18.83 -4.43
CA PHE A 228 -11.73 -19.48 -5.47
C PHE A 228 -10.57 -20.32 -4.89
N ILE A 229 -9.78 -19.76 -3.98
CA ILE A 229 -8.62 -20.51 -3.43
C ILE A 229 -9.04 -21.60 -2.43
N TYR A 230 -10.12 -21.41 -1.68
CA TYR A 230 -10.63 -22.44 -0.76
C TYR A 230 -11.34 -23.59 -1.50
N THR A 231 -11.82 -23.36 -2.72
CA THR A 231 -12.41 -24.43 -3.56
C THR A 231 -11.39 -25.17 -4.41
N GLN A 232 -10.29 -24.52 -4.84
CA GLN A 232 -9.39 -25.09 -5.86
C GLN A 232 -7.92 -25.21 -5.45
N HIS A 233 -7.50 -24.52 -4.38
CA HIS A 233 -6.09 -24.33 -4.04
C HIS A 233 -5.76 -24.57 -2.57
N ASN A 234 -6.59 -25.34 -1.86
CA ASN A 234 -6.41 -25.66 -0.44
C ASN A 234 -6.27 -24.41 0.45
N GLY A 235 -7.01 -23.34 0.12
CA GLY A 235 -7.08 -22.12 0.90
C GLY A 235 -5.82 -21.26 0.84
N LEU A 236 -5.68 -20.35 1.81
CA LEU A 236 -4.53 -19.44 1.91
C LEU A 236 -3.22 -20.19 2.17
N HIS A 237 -3.27 -21.21 3.05
CA HIS A 237 -2.12 -22.07 3.36
C HIS A 237 -1.60 -22.76 2.10
N GLY A 238 -2.47 -23.41 1.32
CA GLY A 238 -2.07 -24.10 0.08
C GLY A 238 -1.40 -23.19 -0.93
N VAL A 239 -2.01 -22.04 -1.24
CA VAL A 239 -1.43 -21.07 -2.20
C VAL A 239 -0.05 -20.56 -1.76
N VAL A 240 0.13 -20.31 -0.46
CA VAL A 240 1.41 -19.85 0.09
C VAL A 240 2.45 -20.96 0.11
N LEU A 241 2.07 -22.14 0.60
CA LEU A 241 2.94 -23.28 0.81
C LEU A 241 3.46 -23.83 -0.53
N ASP A 242 2.61 -23.99 -1.53
CA ASP A 242 2.98 -24.48 -2.85
C ASP A 242 4.02 -23.59 -3.54
N ALA A 243 3.91 -22.28 -3.37
CA ALA A 243 4.87 -21.32 -3.90
C ALA A 243 6.18 -21.33 -3.11
N TYR A 244 6.08 -21.43 -1.78
CA TYR A 244 7.25 -21.51 -0.91
C TYR A 244 8.04 -22.80 -1.16
N MET A 245 7.40 -23.96 -1.28
CA MET A 245 8.08 -25.25 -1.49
C MET A 245 8.83 -25.30 -2.83
N ARG A 246 8.38 -24.56 -3.85
CA ARG A 246 9.08 -24.47 -5.15
C ARG A 246 10.33 -23.60 -5.13
N THR A 247 10.40 -22.60 -4.24
CA THR A 247 11.39 -21.50 -4.35
C THR A 247 12.21 -21.28 -3.08
N GLY A 248 11.68 -21.68 -1.93
CA GLY A 248 12.21 -21.38 -0.60
C GLY A 248 12.06 -19.91 -0.17
N ASP A 249 11.29 -19.10 -0.90
CA ASP A 249 11.14 -17.65 -0.66
C ASP A 249 9.67 -17.22 -0.59
N LEU A 250 9.26 -16.66 0.55
CA LEU A 250 7.90 -16.13 0.76
C LEU A 250 7.57 -14.94 -0.14
N ARG A 251 8.55 -14.28 -0.75
CA ARG A 251 8.31 -13.28 -1.79
C ARG A 251 7.53 -13.87 -2.96
N ASP A 252 7.84 -15.11 -3.34
CA ASP A 252 7.16 -15.80 -4.42
C ASP A 252 5.78 -16.30 -3.98
N SER A 253 5.58 -16.60 -2.70
CA SER A 253 4.25 -16.83 -2.12
C SER A 253 3.35 -15.59 -2.20
N ILE A 254 3.88 -14.39 -1.91
CA ILE A 254 3.13 -13.13 -2.09
C ILE A 254 2.76 -12.96 -3.58
N GLN A 255 3.69 -13.23 -4.49
CA GLN A 255 3.40 -13.16 -5.92
C GLN A 255 2.36 -14.21 -6.35
N SER A 256 2.38 -15.41 -5.76
CA SER A 256 1.38 -16.46 -6.00
C SER A 256 -0.02 -16.01 -5.58
N LEU A 257 -0.18 -15.45 -4.38
CA LEU A 257 -1.44 -14.86 -3.92
C LEU A 257 -1.96 -13.81 -4.90
N ARG A 258 -1.07 -12.94 -5.40
CA ARG A 258 -1.44 -11.92 -6.39
C ARG A 258 -1.91 -12.53 -7.71
N THR A 259 -1.21 -13.55 -8.19
CA THR A 259 -1.56 -14.25 -9.43
C THR A 259 -2.93 -14.91 -9.29
N ARG A 260 -3.17 -15.65 -8.20
CA ARG A 260 -4.48 -16.28 -7.93
C ARG A 260 -5.61 -15.26 -7.80
N PHE A 261 -5.35 -14.11 -7.16
CA PHE A 261 -6.33 -13.03 -7.05
C PHE A 261 -6.74 -12.46 -8.41
N LEU A 262 -5.78 -12.24 -9.31
CA LEU A 262 -6.05 -11.75 -10.67
C LEU A 262 -6.75 -12.80 -11.53
N GLU A 263 -6.48 -14.09 -11.31
CA GLU A 263 -7.22 -15.18 -11.98
C GLU A 263 -8.68 -15.22 -11.54
N SER A 264 -8.95 -15.07 -10.24
CA SER A 264 -10.33 -15.08 -9.71
C SER A 264 -11.10 -13.79 -10.01
N THR A 265 -10.40 -12.66 -10.18
CA THR A 265 -11.02 -11.34 -10.40
C THR A 265 -10.34 -10.57 -11.55
N PRO A 266 -10.44 -11.03 -12.82
CA PRO A 266 -9.64 -10.48 -13.92
C PRO A 266 -9.85 -8.99 -14.20
N THR A 267 -11.03 -8.47 -13.87
CA THR A 267 -11.39 -7.05 -14.05
C THR A 267 -10.97 -6.16 -12.87
N SER A 268 -10.48 -6.74 -11.77
CA SER A 268 -10.16 -6.02 -10.54
C SER A 268 -8.69 -5.59 -10.46
N HIS A 269 -8.37 -4.50 -11.14
CA HIS A 269 -7.00 -3.96 -11.15
C HIS A 269 -6.63 -3.15 -9.89
N LYS A 270 -7.61 -2.77 -9.06
CA LYS A 270 -7.36 -1.93 -7.87
C LYS A 270 -7.31 -2.73 -6.57
N SER A 271 -8.16 -3.74 -6.40
CA SER A 271 -8.26 -4.53 -5.15
C SER A 271 -6.98 -5.33 -4.87
N ILE A 272 -6.31 -5.78 -5.92
CA ILE A 272 -5.00 -6.45 -5.88
C ILE A 272 -3.90 -5.61 -5.21
N ASN A 273 -4.05 -4.29 -5.15
CA ASN A 273 -3.03 -3.42 -4.54
C ASN A 273 -2.98 -3.55 -3.02
N PHE A 274 -4.05 -4.03 -2.37
CA PHE A 274 -4.03 -4.21 -0.91
C PHE A 274 -3.22 -5.43 -0.47
N ILE A 275 -3.03 -6.45 -1.33
CA ILE A 275 -2.03 -7.52 -1.11
C ILE A 275 -0.59 -6.94 -1.12
N GLY A 276 -0.38 -5.86 -1.85
CA GLY A 276 0.95 -5.28 -2.09
C GLY A 276 1.72 -6.07 -3.15
N ASN A 277 2.75 -5.45 -3.71
CA ASN A 277 3.62 -6.05 -4.72
C ASN A 277 5.07 -5.95 -4.24
N PRO A 278 5.83 -7.06 -4.13
CA PRO A 278 7.23 -7.01 -3.70
C PRO A 278 8.12 -6.14 -4.59
N LYS A 279 7.73 -5.89 -5.84
CA LYS A 279 8.44 -5.00 -6.77
C LYS A 279 8.29 -3.52 -6.42
N SER A 280 7.23 -3.12 -5.71
CA SER A 280 6.88 -1.70 -5.50
C SER A 280 6.47 -1.33 -4.07
N SER A 281 6.42 -2.29 -3.14
CA SER A 281 5.97 -2.05 -1.76
C SER A 281 6.67 -2.97 -0.77
N ALA A 282 6.67 -2.63 0.51
CA ALA A 282 7.18 -3.49 1.58
C ALA A 282 6.30 -4.73 1.88
N CYS A 283 5.12 -4.85 1.26
CA CYS A 283 4.17 -5.95 1.51
C CYS A 283 3.78 -6.17 2.97
N LYS A 284 3.86 -5.11 3.80
CA LYS A 284 3.58 -5.10 5.24
C LYS A 284 2.41 -5.97 5.66
N LYS A 285 1.26 -5.85 4.98
CA LYS A 285 0.00 -6.52 5.35
C LYS A 285 0.12 -8.02 5.23
N VAL A 286 0.59 -8.50 4.08
CA VAL A 286 0.76 -9.94 3.87
C VAL A 286 1.88 -10.48 4.77
N ASN A 287 2.98 -9.75 4.95
CA ASN A 287 4.01 -10.15 5.93
C ASN A 287 3.46 -10.24 7.36
N MET A 288 2.57 -9.33 7.75
CA MET A 288 1.89 -9.37 9.06
C MET A 288 1.02 -10.63 9.19
N PHE A 289 0.21 -10.93 8.18
CA PHE A 289 -0.58 -12.16 8.13
C PHE A 289 0.30 -13.42 8.18
N LEU A 290 1.36 -13.47 7.38
CA LEU A 290 2.31 -14.60 7.37
C LEU A 290 2.96 -14.80 8.75
N ARG A 291 3.33 -13.71 9.42
CA ARG A 291 3.85 -13.76 10.80
C ARG A 291 2.84 -14.41 11.73
N TRP A 292 1.58 -14.00 11.68
CA TRP A 292 0.51 -14.54 12.52
C TRP A 292 0.30 -16.04 12.30
N MET A 293 0.37 -16.51 11.05
CA MET A 293 0.10 -17.91 10.72
C MET A 293 1.30 -18.82 11.00
N VAL A 294 2.53 -18.35 10.81
CA VAL A 294 3.74 -19.18 10.90
C VAL A 294 4.36 -19.16 12.30
N ARG A 295 4.42 -17.99 12.94
CA ARG A 295 5.06 -17.85 14.25
C ARG A 295 4.08 -18.22 15.37
N LYS A 296 4.58 -18.89 16.42
CA LYS A 296 3.81 -19.28 17.60
C LYS A 296 4.35 -18.60 18.85
N ASP A 297 3.51 -17.82 19.52
CA ASP A 297 3.81 -17.25 20.85
C ASP A 297 2.52 -16.88 21.60
N ALA A 298 2.57 -15.90 22.51
CA ALA A 298 1.41 -15.41 23.24
C ALA A 298 0.43 -14.58 22.37
N VAL A 299 0.79 -14.27 21.13
CA VAL A 299 0.01 -13.41 20.21
C VAL A 299 -0.27 -14.13 18.89
N ASP A 300 0.75 -14.67 18.22
CA ASP A 300 0.65 -15.29 16.90
C ASP A 300 0.27 -16.79 17.03
N PHE A 301 -0.43 -17.33 16.02
CA PHE A 301 -1.12 -18.62 16.11
C PHE A 301 -0.22 -19.85 15.87
N GLY A 302 0.72 -19.76 14.94
CA GLY A 302 1.62 -20.86 14.57
C GLY A 302 0.91 -22.07 13.93
N LEU A 303 -0.09 -21.82 13.09
CA LEU A 303 -0.86 -22.84 12.36
C LEU A 303 -0.10 -23.44 11.18
N TRP A 304 0.89 -22.74 10.63
CA TRP A 304 1.63 -23.12 9.43
C TRP A 304 3.05 -23.57 9.79
N THR A 305 3.18 -24.84 10.20
CA THR A 305 4.41 -25.40 10.75
C THR A 305 5.46 -25.77 9.70
N GLU A 306 5.08 -25.85 8.42
CA GLU A 306 5.96 -26.25 7.31
C GLU A 306 6.94 -25.14 6.87
N ILE A 307 6.66 -23.90 7.26
CA ILE A 307 7.49 -22.74 6.96
C ILE A 307 8.23 -22.35 8.24
N PRO A 308 9.58 -22.36 8.28
CA PRO A 308 10.29 -21.95 9.48
C PRO A 308 10.20 -20.43 9.68
N THR A 309 10.13 -19.99 10.95
CA THR A 309 10.06 -18.57 11.34
C THR A 309 11.21 -17.73 10.80
N SER A 310 12.38 -18.33 10.59
CA SER A 310 13.56 -17.70 9.98
C SER A 310 13.38 -17.28 8.52
N LYS A 311 12.30 -17.73 7.86
CA LYS A 311 11.96 -17.37 6.48
C LYS A 311 10.96 -16.23 6.38
N LEU A 312 10.38 -15.81 7.50
CA LEU A 312 9.45 -14.68 7.53
C LEU A 312 10.17 -13.37 7.20
N TYR A 313 9.45 -12.48 6.54
CA TYR A 313 9.85 -11.09 6.35
C TYR A 313 9.17 -10.20 7.38
N LEU A 314 9.89 -9.16 7.83
CA LEU A 314 9.33 -8.17 8.75
C LEU A 314 8.06 -7.50 8.16
N PRO A 315 6.97 -7.35 8.93
CA PRO A 315 5.82 -6.51 8.60
C PRO A 315 6.14 -4.99 8.57
N LEU A 316 7.08 -4.58 7.74
CA LEU A 316 7.66 -3.25 7.75
C LEU A 316 6.66 -2.15 7.34
N ASP A 317 6.31 -1.28 8.29
CA ASP A 317 5.61 -0.02 8.03
C ASP A 317 6.55 1.20 8.09
N VAL A 318 6.00 2.40 7.91
CA VAL A 318 6.79 3.65 7.87
C VAL A 318 7.44 3.94 9.23
N HIS A 319 6.76 3.70 10.34
CA HIS A 319 7.29 3.97 11.68
C HIS A 319 8.38 2.96 12.06
N SER A 320 8.12 1.68 11.82
CA SER A 320 9.09 0.60 12.04
C SER A 320 10.32 0.75 11.14
N PHE A 321 10.13 1.29 9.92
CA PHE A 321 11.23 1.66 9.03
C PHE A 321 12.07 2.81 9.59
N GLN A 322 11.45 3.88 10.09
CA GLN A 322 12.16 4.99 10.74
C GLN A 322 12.95 4.52 11.98
N ASN A 323 12.33 3.69 12.82
CA ASN A 323 13.00 3.09 13.98
C ASN A 323 14.16 2.19 13.54
N SER A 324 13.99 1.42 12.47
CA SER A 324 15.06 0.59 11.90
C SER A 324 16.23 1.43 11.37
N GLN A 325 15.95 2.59 10.75
CA GLN A 325 17.00 3.53 10.34
C GLN A 325 17.74 4.12 11.53
N ALA A 326 17.03 4.55 12.57
CA ALA A 326 17.62 5.10 13.80
C ALA A 326 18.52 4.07 14.52
N LEU A 327 18.17 2.79 14.44
CA LEU A 327 18.96 1.67 14.98
C LEU A 327 20.08 1.18 14.05
N GLY A 328 20.25 1.77 12.86
CA GLY A 328 21.26 1.36 11.89
C GLY A 328 21.00 -0.01 11.23
N LEU A 329 19.75 -0.50 11.23
CA LEU A 329 19.36 -1.78 10.63
C LEU A 329 19.20 -1.72 9.11
N THR A 330 19.12 -0.53 8.52
CA THR A 330 19.06 -0.36 7.05
C THR A 330 19.70 0.94 6.61
N THR A 331 20.27 0.89 5.41
CA THR A 331 20.77 2.06 4.67
C THR A 331 19.80 2.53 3.60
N LYS A 332 18.67 1.83 3.38
CA LYS A 332 17.66 2.23 2.38
C LYS A 332 17.04 3.57 2.77
N ARG A 333 16.67 4.34 1.74
CA ARG A 333 15.98 5.62 1.88
C ARG A 333 14.45 5.50 1.79
N THR A 334 13.95 4.37 1.29
CA THR A 334 12.52 4.14 1.04
C THR A 334 12.05 2.82 1.65
N CYS A 335 10.85 2.85 2.24
CA CYS A 335 10.19 1.69 2.81
C CYS A 335 9.67 0.77 1.68
N THR A 336 10.53 -0.14 1.24
CA THR A 336 10.31 -1.06 0.11
C THR A 336 10.56 -2.51 0.54
N PHE A 337 10.26 -3.47 -0.34
CA PHE A 337 10.60 -4.87 -0.06
C PHE A 337 12.11 -5.07 0.11
N LEU A 338 12.94 -4.34 -0.63
CA LEU A 338 14.40 -4.39 -0.47
C LEU A 338 14.86 -3.90 0.91
N ALA A 339 14.21 -2.86 1.45
CA ALA A 339 14.45 -2.44 2.84
C ALA A 339 14.02 -3.52 3.83
N THR A 340 12.85 -4.13 3.60
CA THR A 340 12.33 -5.24 4.42
C THR A 340 13.32 -6.40 4.48
N MET A 341 13.87 -6.81 3.33
CA MET A 341 14.89 -7.86 3.25
C MET A 341 16.18 -7.49 3.98
N GLU A 342 16.68 -6.26 3.80
CA GLU A 342 17.90 -5.78 4.47
C GLU A 342 17.74 -5.79 6.00
N ILE A 343 16.64 -5.24 6.51
CA ILE A 343 16.34 -5.20 7.93
C ILE A 343 16.19 -6.62 8.48
N THR A 344 15.40 -7.46 7.82
CA THR A 344 15.18 -8.86 8.25
C THR A 344 16.50 -9.63 8.31
N LYS A 345 17.40 -9.43 7.34
CA LYS A 345 18.74 -10.04 7.35
C LYS A 345 19.60 -9.56 8.53
N LYS A 346 19.53 -8.28 8.89
CA LYS A 346 20.23 -7.75 10.07
C LYS A 346 19.64 -8.30 11.37
N LEU A 347 18.33 -8.42 11.46
CA LEU A 347 17.65 -9.05 12.60
C LEU A 347 18.00 -10.54 12.72
N ALA A 348 18.17 -11.26 11.60
CA ALA A 348 18.62 -12.66 11.59
C ALA A 348 20.04 -12.86 12.12
N ALA A 349 20.89 -11.82 12.06
CA ALA A 349 22.20 -11.85 12.73
C ALA A 349 22.09 -11.71 14.26
N LEU A 350 20.96 -11.20 14.77
CA LEU A 350 20.67 -11.10 16.21
C LEU A 350 19.94 -12.35 16.71
N ASP A 351 18.97 -12.85 15.95
CA ASP A 351 18.28 -14.11 16.21
C ASP A 351 18.04 -14.87 14.89
N PRO A 352 18.83 -15.92 14.60
CA PRO A 352 18.71 -16.67 13.36
C PRO A 352 17.49 -17.61 13.32
N VAL A 353 16.87 -17.89 14.47
CA VAL A 353 15.71 -18.80 14.56
C VAL A 353 14.43 -18.00 14.33
N ASP A 354 14.30 -16.87 15.01
CA ASP A 354 13.10 -16.03 14.95
C ASP A 354 13.46 -14.53 14.83
N PRO A 355 13.88 -14.07 13.63
CA PRO A 355 14.22 -12.67 13.42
C PRO A 355 12.99 -11.74 13.46
N VAL A 356 11.80 -12.26 13.16
CA VAL A 356 10.59 -11.44 13.00
C VAL A 356 9.89 -11.16 14.33
N LYS A 357 10.21 -11.87 15.42
CA LYS A 357 9.76 -11.49 16.78
C LYS A 357 10.06 -10.03 17.14
N TYR A 358 11.14 -9.47 16.59
CA TYR A 358 11.53 -8.08 16.83
C TYR A 358 10.60 -7.05 16.18
N ASP A 359 9.59 -7.47 15.41
CA ASP A 359 8.51 -6.59 14.98
C ASP A 359 7.81 -5.91 16.17
N PHE A 360 7.55 -6.66 17.25
CA PHE A 360 6.98 -6.11 18.48
C PHE A 360 7.88 -5.04 19.12
N ALA A 361 9.19 -5.24 19.05
CA ALA A 361 10.16 -4.28 19.54
C ALA A 361 10.20 -3.01 18.67
N LEU A 362 10.29 -3.17 17.35
CA LEU A 362 10.37 -2.06 16.40
C LEU A 362 9.07 -1.24 16.37
N TYR A 363 7.93 -1.89 16.50
CA TYR A 363 6.62 -1.23 16.63
C TYR A 363 6.52 -0.49 17.97
N GLY A 364 6.86 -1.15 19.07
CA GLY A 364 6.73 -0.60 20.42
C GLY A 364 7.68 0.57 20.73
N LEU A 365 8.78 0.73 19.99
CA LEU A 365 9.64 1.92 20.05
C LEU A 365 8.92 3.19 19.57
N GLY A 366 8.05 3.07 18.57
CA GLY A 366 7.29 4.20 18.02
C GLY A 366 6.06 4.58 18.86
N ALA A 367 5.58 3.68 19.72
CA ALA A 367 4.44 3.94 20.61
C ALA A 367 4.79 4.78 21.85
N ILE A 368 6.09 5.06 22.08
CA ILE A 368 6.62 5.88 23.19
C ILE A 368 6.99 7.31 22.73
N GLY A 369 6.85 7.62 21.44
CA GLY A 369 7.24 8.90 20.84
C GLY A 369 6.11 9.92 20.78
#